data_AF-A0AAU4SSA4-F1
#
_entry.id   AF-A0AAU4SSA4-F1
#
_cell.length_a   1.000
_cell.length_b   1.000
_cell.length_c   1.000
_cell.angle_alpha   90.00
_cell.angle_beta   90.00
_cell.angle_gamma   90.00
#
_symmetry.space_group_name_H-M   'P 1'
#
loop_
_entity.id
_entity.type
_entity.pdbx_description
1 polymer ?
#
loop_
_entity_poly.entity_id
_entity_poly.type
_entity_poly.pdbx_seq_one_letter_code
_entity_poly.pdbx_strand_id
1 'polypeptide(L)'
;MTNTAPIRTTTALRHRKLAVDAFNEAQAHYEIAVLDHVAALVAEAYPETTHLTFDHSAHDRRIELHALWTTRHDGTEEQLLDVRQDGATAALDLDELADDLSDALAGLHSAAWSTVRPDPRPDRRWVLDLPPADRAERLAELVRAHHPKAGLVTVEFVGRGCRVLNVDRADVTKLSIDVIAGPRPASGEGSLFPQETERQISALVLQIHALPHLRAQHLVRVGGPATHTALLLLPQTNTHGE
;
A
#
# COMPACT_ATOMS: atom_id res chain seq x y z
N MET A 1 -28.71 44.83 9.09
CA MET A 1 -28.61 43.78 8.05
C MET A 1 -27.30 43.03 8.26
N THR A 2 -27.35 41.89 8.93
CA THR A 2 -26.17 41.09 9.28
C THR A 2 -25.68 40.29 8.08
N ASN A 3 -24.38 40.39 7.84
CA ASN A 3 -23.66 39.91 6.65
C ASN A 3 -23.69 38.37 6.56
N THR A 4 -24.76 37.81 5.99
CA THR A 4 -25.01 36.37 5.86
C THR A 4 -24.30 35.73 4.67
N ALA A 5 -23.84 36.54 3.71
CA ALA A 5 -23.12 36.09 2.51
C ALA A 5 -21.77 35.39 2.81
N PRO A 6 -20.84 35.94 3.62
CA PRO A 6 -19.57 35.28 3.92
C PRO A 6 -19.74 33.94 4.65
N ILE A 7 -20.73 33.83 5.54
CA ILE A 7 -21.04 32.59 6.29
C ILE A 7 -21.53 31.48 5.35
N ARG A 8 -22.35 31.83 4.35
CA ARG A 8 -22.82 30.87 3.33
C ARG A 8 -21.68 30.36 2.46
N THR A 9 -20.75 31.22 2.06
CA THR A 9 -19.57 30.83 1.27
C THR A 9 -18.63 29.91 2.05
N THR A 10 -18.34 30.21 3.32
CA THR A 10 -17.50 29.35 4.17
C THR A 10 -18.13 27.97 4.40
N THR A 11 -19.45 27.93 4.60
CA THR A 11 -20.20 26.67 4.78
C THR A 11 -20.20 25.84 3.51
N ALA A 12 -20.45 26.45 2.34
CA ALA A 12 -20.41 25.77 1.05
C ALA A 12 -19.01 25.23 0.73
N LEU A 13 -17.95 25.99 1.02
CA LEU A 13 -16.56 25.53 0.87
C LEU A 13 -16.27 24.33 1.78
N ARG A 14 -16.76 24.34 3.02
CA ARG A 14 -16.64 23.20 3.94
C ARG A 14 -17.35 21.96 3.41
N HIS A 15 -18.60 22.10 2.94
CA HIS A 15 -19.35 20.97 2.36
C HIS A 15 -18.66 20.42 1.11
N ARG A 16 -18.19 21.30 0.22
CA ARG A 16 -17.42 20.89 -0.97
C ARG A 16 -16.17 20.10 -0.58
N LYS A 17 -15.42 20.58 0.42
CA LYS A 17 -14.22 19.89 0.91
C LYS A 17 -14.57 18.50 1.45
N LEU A 18 -15.58 18.40 2.31
CA LEU A 18 -16.02 17.11 2.87
C LEU A 18 -16.48 16.13 1.77
N ALA A 19 -17.19 16.62 0.75
CA ALA A 19 -17.63 15.78 -0.37
C ALA A 19 -16.44 15.27 -1.20
N VAL A 20 -15.45 16.14 -1.47
CA VAL A 20 -14.22 15.75 -2.18
C VAL A 20 -13.42 14.74 -1.35
N ASP A 21 -13.27 14.97 -0.04
CA ASP A 21 -12.55 14.07 0.85
C ASP A 21 -13.22 12.68 0.90
N ALA A 22 -14.56 12.64 1.01
CA ALA A 22 -15.33 11.39 1.01
C ALA A 22 -15.26 10.66 -0.34
N PHE A 23 -15.31 11.39 -1.46
CA PHE A 23 -15.15 10.82 -2.79
C PHE A 23 -13.76 10.20 -2.98
N ASN A 24 -12.70 10.93 -2.61
CA ASN A 24 -11.33 10.44 -2.71
C ASN A 24 -11.10 9.21 -1.82
N GLU A 25 -11.67 9.19 -0.62
CA GLU A 25 -11.60 8.03 0.28
C GLU A 25 -12.31 6.82 -0.33
N ALA A 26 -13.54 6.99 -0.83
CA ALA A 26 -14.27 5.91 -1.50
C ALA A 26 -13.54 5.40 -2.75
N GLN A 27 -12.94 6.29 -3.53
CA GLN A 27 -12.15 5.94 -4.70
C GLN A 27 -10.90 5.13 -4.31
N ALA A 28 -10.15 5.55 -3.28
CA ALA A 28 -9.00 4.79 -2.79
C ALA A 28 -9.39 3.39 -2.29
N HIS A 29 -10.55 3.25 -1.64
CA HIS A 29 -11.07 1.95 -1.22
C HIS A 29 -11.35 1.04 -2.43
N TYR A 30 -11.99 1.58 -3.48
CA TYR A 30 -12.27 0.86 -4.71
C TYR A 30 -10.97 0.40 -5.40
N GLU A 31 -10.01 1.31 -5.57
CA GLU A 31 -8.74 1.02 -6.24
C GLU A 31 -7.97 -0.13 -5.56
N ILE A 32 -7.90 -0.14 -4.23
CA ILE A 32 -7.26 -1.24 -3.49
C ILE A 32 -8.08 -2.53 -3.52
N ALA A 33 -9.41 -2.45 -3.50
CA ALA A 33 -10.28 -3.63 -3.62
C ALA A 33 -10.15 -4.32 -4.99
N VAL A 34 -9.97 -3.55 -6.06
CA VAL A 34 -9.67 -4.10 -7.40
C VAL A 34 -8.32 -4.82 -7.39
N LEU A 35 -7.28 -4.26 -6.75
CA LEU A 35 -6.01 -4.95 -6.61
C LEU A 35 -6.13 -6.27 -5.82
N ASP A 36 -6.97 -6.32 -4.78
CA ASP A 36 -7.26 -7.55 -4.05
C ASP A 36 -7.96 -8.58 -4.93
N HIS A 37 -8.90 -8.14 -5.76
CA HIS A 37 -9.58 -9.02 -6.70
C HIS A 37 -8.61 -9.61 -7.73
N VAL A 38 -7.80 -8.76 -8.35
CA VAL A 38 -6.75 -9.17 -9.29
C VAL A 38 -5.77 -10.14 -8.65
N ALA A 39 -5.30 -9.87 -7.43
CA ALA A 39 -4.41 -10.77 -6.70
C ALA A 39 -5.07 -12.13 -6.42
N ALA A 40 -6.36 -12.16 -6.08
CA ALA A 40 -7.09 -13.40 -5.85
C ALA A 40 -7.23 -14.23 -7.13
N LEU A 41 -7.60 -13.61 -8.26
CA LEU A 41 -7.70 -14.28 -9.56
C LEU A 41 -6.35 -14.87 -9.99
N VAL A 42 -5.28 -14.08 -9.85
CA VAL A 42 -3.92 -14.54 -10.16
C VAL A 42 -3.49 -15.66 -9.22
N ALA A 43 -3.78 -15.57 -7.92
CA ALA A 43 -3.42 -16.62 -6.96
C ALA A 43 -4.18 -17.93 -7.20
N GLU A 44 -5.40 -17.88 -7.75
CA GLU A 44 -6.17 -19.06 -8.12
C GLU A 44 -5.57 -19.78 -9.34
N ALA A 45 -5.15 -19.04 -10.36
CA ALA A 45 -4.58 -19.61 -11.59
C ALA A 45 -3.07 -19.89 -11.51
N TYR A 46 -2.32 -19.01 -10.84
CA TYR A 46 -0.87 -19.01 -10.70
C TYR A 46 -0.45 -18.66 -9.25
N PRO A 47 -0.59 -19.61 -8.30
CA PRO A 47 -0.41 -19.37 -6.87
C PRO A 47 0.96 -18.84 -6.44
N GLU A 48 2.01 -19.12 -7.23
CA GLU A 48 3.38 -18.70 -6.92
C GLU A 48 3.70 -17.27 -7.39
N THR A 49 2.76 -16.60 -8.07
CA THR A 49 2.96 -15.24 -8.58
C THR A 49 3.14 -14.25 -7.44
N THR A 50 4.23 -13.48 -7.48
CA THR A 50 4.51 -12.41 -6.53
C THR A 50 4.27 -11.03 -7.13
N HIS A 51 4.46 -10.88 -8.45
CA HIS A 51 4.30 -9.62 -9.14
C HIS A 51 3.97 -9.78 -10.62
N LEU A 52 3.44 -8.71 -11.20
CA LEU A 52 3.12 -8.60 -12.63
C LEU A 52 4.00 -7.53 -13.27
N THR A 53 4.34 -7.69 -14.55
CA THR A 53 4.94 -6.61 -15.35
C THR A 53 3.96 -6.09 -16.39
N PHE A 54 3.93 -4.78 -16.60
CA PHE A 54 3.02 -4.13 -17.53
C PHE A 54 3.59 -2.82 -18.10
N ASP A 55 3.03 -2.37 -19.22
CA ASP A 55 3.15 -0.99 -19.70
C ASP A 55 1.87 -0.20 -19.42
N HIS A 56 2.01 1.09 -19.13
CA HIS A 56 0.89 2.01 -18.95
C HIS A 56 0.92 3.08 -20.04
N SER A 57 -0.04 3.02 -20.96
CA SER A 57 -0.23 4.06 -21.98
C SER A 57 -0.81 5.30 -21.32
N ALA A 58 0.00 6.35 -21.14
CA ALA A 58 -0.49 7.62 -20.60
C ALA A 58 -1.56 8.30 -21.48
N HIS A 59 -1.63 7.97 -22.77
CA HIS A 59 -2.60 8.53 -23.71
C HIS A 59 -3.98 7.88 -23.53
N ASP A 60 -4.01 6.55 -23.51
CA ASP A 60 -5.26 5.78 -23.49
C ASP A 60 -5.66 5.32 -22.08
N ARG A 61 -4.78 5.51 -21.09
CA ARG A 61 -4.90 5.01 -19.71
C ARG A 61 -5.12 3.50 -19.64
N ARG A 62 -4.64 2.78 -20.66
CA ARG A 62 -4.74 1.33 -20.74
C ARG A 62 -3.46 0.70 -20.23
N ILE A 63 -3.65 -0.40 -19.54
CA ILE A 63 -2.60 -1.30 -19.07
C ILE A 63 -2.43 -2.39 -20.12
N GLU A 64 -1.18 -2.63 -20.53
CA GLU A 64 -0.82 -3.79 -21.32
C GLU A 64 -0.02 -4.73 -20.43
N LEU A 65 -0.60 -5.89 -20.08
CA LEU A 65 0.06 -6.91 -19.29
C LEU A 65 1.13 -7.63 -20.12
N HIS A 66 2.30 -7.83 -19.53
CA HIS A 66 3.41 -8.50 -20.22
C HIS A 66 3.69 -9.89 -19.68
N ALA A 67 3.73 -10.05 -18.36
CA ALA A 67 4.16 -11.30 -17.76
C ALA A 67 3.78 -11.40 -16.27
N LEU A 68 3.63 -12.64 -15.83
CA LEU A 68 3.49 -13.03 -14.42
C LEU A 68 4.84 -13.54 -13.92
N TRP A 69 5.23 -13.15 -12.72
CA TRP A 69 6.54 -13.46 -12.15
C TRP A 69 6.43 -13.99 -10.73
N THR A 70 7.35 -14.87 -10.38
CA THR A 70 7.61 -15.23 -8.98
C THR A 70 8.96 -14.68 -8.52
N THR A 71 9.07 -14.41 -7.22
CA THR A 71 10.31 -14.01 -6.56
C THR A 71 10.60 -15.02 -5.46
N ARG A 72 11.70 -15.76 -5.60
CA ARG A 72 12.14 -16.75 -4.62
C ARG A 72 12.74 -16.08 -3.39
N HIS A 73 12.90 -16.85 -2.31
CA HIS A 73 13.45 -16.36 -1.05
C HIS A 73 14.87 -15.79 -1.14
N ASP A 74 15.65 -16.22 -2.13
CA ASP A 74 16.99 -15.69 -2.42
C ASP A 74 16.97 -14.41 -3.27
N GLY A 75 15.78 -13.91 -3.61
CA GLY A 75 15.56 -12.73 -4.44
C GLY A 75 15.64 -12.99 -5.93
N THR A 76 15.78 -14.24 -6.38
CA THR A 76 15.76 -14.56 -7.81
C THR A 76 14.34 -14.46 -8.37
N GLU A 77 14.20 -13.82 -9.52
CA GLU A 77 12.93 -13.69 -10.23
C GLU A 77 12.84 -14.71 -11.37
N GLU A 78 11.69 -15.38 -11.48
CA GLU A 78 11.41 -16.36 -12.54
C GLU A 78 10.09 -15.99 -13.23
N GLN A 79 10.09 -16.05 -14.56
CA GLN A 79 8.91 -15.78 -15.36
C GLN A 79 8.01 -17.03 -15.36
N LEU A 80 6.78 -16.87 -14.90
CA LEU A 80 5.79 -17.96 -14.88
C LEU A 80 4.97 -18.01 -16.17
N LEU A 81 4.70 -16.85 -16.76
CA LEU A 81 3.90 -16.71 -17.97
C LEU A 81 4.38 -15.50 -18.78
N ASP A 82 4.54 -15.66 -20.10
CA ASP A 82 4.71 -14.55 -21.04
C ASP A 82 3.37 -14.25 -21.72
N VAL A 83 2.67 -13.21 -21.26
CA VAL A 83 1.36 -12.82 -21.80
C VAL A 83 1.45 -12.47 -23.29
N ARG A 84 2.59 -11.95 -23.76
CA ARG A 84 2.77 -11.55 -25.16
C ARG A 84 3.02 -12.75 -26.09
N GLN A 85 3.58 -13.85 -25.58
CA GLN A 85 3.91 -15.02 -26.38
C GLN A 85 2.92 -16.17 -26.21
N ASP A 86 2.41 -16.38 -24.99
CA ASP A 86 1.64 -17.56 -24.63
C ASP A 86 0.13 -17.44 -24.96
N GLY A 87 -0.32 -16.25 -25.40
CA GLY A 87 -1.70 -16.00 -25.80
C GLY A 87 -2.72 -16.16 -24.66
N ALA A 88 -4.01 -16.21 -25.01
CA ALA A 88 -5.08 -16.36 -24.03
C ALA A 88 -5.01 -17.73 -23.33
N THR A 89 -4.74 -17.71 -22.02
CA THR A 89 -4.76 -18.92 -21.20
C THR A 89 -6.19 -19.20 -20.75
N ALA A 90 -6.67 -20.45 -20.84
CA ALA A 90 -8.02 -20.79 -20.38
C ALA A 90 -8.20 -20.66 -18.85
N ALA A 91 -7.09 -20.51 -18.10
CA ALA A 91 -7.09 -20.42 -16.65
C ALA A 91 -7.32 -19.00 -16.13
N LEU A 92 -7.02 -17.97 -16.93
CA LEU A 92 -7.09 -16.58 -16.51
C LEU A 92 -7.43 -15.68 -17.70
N ASP A 93 -8.48 -14.87 -17.57
CA ASP A 93 -8.84 -13.85 -18.55
C ASP A 93 -7.90 -12.65 -18.38
N LEU A 94 -6.88 -12.58 -19.23
CA LEU A 94 -5.85 -11.56 -19.17
C LEU A 94 -6.36 -10.19 -19.66
N ASP A 95 -7.39 -10.17 -20.51
CA ASP A 95 -7.99 -8.92 -21.00
C ASP A 95 -8.84 -8.28 -19.90
N GLU A 96 -9.66 -9.08 -19.21
CA GLU A 96 -10.42 -8.62 -18.03
C GLU A 96 -9.48 -8.08 -16.94
N LEU A 97 -8.37 -8.80 -16.67
CA LEU A 97 -7.39 -8.37 -15.68
C LEU A 97 -6.68 -7.06 -16.08
N ALA A 98 -6.40 -6.86 -17.37
CA ALA A 98 -5.83 -5.63 -17.88
C ALA A 98 -6.81 -4.45 -17.80
N ASP A 99 -8.10 -4.69 -18.05
CA ASP A 99 -9.15 -3.66 -17.93
C ASP A 99 -9.37 -3.28 -16.45
N ASP A 100 -9.43 -4.24 -15.52
CA ASP A 100 -9.49 -4.00 -14.07
C ASP A 100 -8.30 -3.16 -13.57
N LEU A 101 -7.10 -3.51 -14.00
CA LEU A 101 -5.90 -2.74 -13.67
C LEU A 101 -5.92 -1.35 -14.30
N SER A 102 -6.48 -1.21 -15.52
CA SER A 102 -6.64 0.09 -16.17
C SER A 102 -7.54 1.01 -15.36
N ASP A 103 -8.63 0.47 -14.81
CA ASP A 103 -9.54 1.22 -13.93
C ASP A 103 -8.87 1.60 -12.60
N ALA A 104 -8.20 0.64 -11.95
CA ALA A 104 -7.53 0.88 -10.67
C ALA A 104 -6.35 1.87 -10.80
N LEU A 105 -5.62 1.85 -11.91
CA LEU A 105 -4.43 2.68 -12.14
C LEU A 105 -4.68 3.90 -13.03
N ALA A 106 -5.94 4.16 -13.44
CA ALA A 106 -6.33 5.18 -14.40
C ALA A 106 -5.77 6.60 -14.11
N GLY A 107 -5.67 6.95 -12.82
CA GLY A 107 -5.01 8.17 -12.37
C GLY A 107 -3.65 7.86 -11.79
N LEU A 108 -2.60 8.61 -12.19
CA LEU A 108 -1.27 8.59 -11.54
C LEU A 108 -1.29 8.93 -10.03
N HIS A 109 -2.46 9.28 -9.54
CA HIS A 109 -2.72 9.71 -8.19
C HIS A 109 -3.61 8.72 -7.42
N SER A 110 -3.97 7.60 -8.05
CA SER A 110 -4.67 6.47 -7.44
C SER A 110 -3.84 5.86 -6.31
N ALA A 111 -4.53 5.34 -5.30
CA ALA A 111 -3.93 4.60 -4.19
C ALA A 111 -3.25 3.31 -4.67
N ALA A 112 -3.72 2.71 -5.78
CA ALA A 112 -3.15 1.51 -6.36
C ALA A 112 -1.71 1.71 -6.84
N TRP A 113 -1.29 2.94 -7.20
CA TRP A 113 0.11 3.21 -7.55
C TRP A 113 1.08 3.00 -6.39
N SER A 114 0.60 2.84 -5.15
CA SER A 114 1.46 2.48 -4.01
C SER A 114 2.09 1.09 -4.13
N THR A 115 1.48 0.17 -4.89
CA THR A 115 2.02 -1.19 -5.14
C THR A 115 2.85 -1.27 -6.42
N VAL A 116 3.00 -0.15 -7.14
CA VAL A 116 3.69 -0.11 -8.42
C VAL A 116 5.10 0.47 -8.26
N ARG A 117 6.08 -0.16 -8.90
CA ARG A 117 7.48 0.30 -8.97
C ARG A 117 7.99 0.27 -10.41
N PRO A 118 8.99 1.10 -10.77
CA PRO A 118 9.69 0.94 -12.05
C PRO A 118 10.31 -0.46 -12.15
N ASP A 119 10.22 -1.07 -13.32
CA ASP A 119 10.98 -2.29 -13.62
C ASP A 119 12.47 -1.94 -13.71
N PRO A 120 13.38 -2.65 -13.03
CA PRO A 120 14.82 -2.44 -13.15
C PRO A 120 15.38 -2.80 -14.54
N ARG A 121 14.64 -3.56 -15.35
CA ARG A 121 15.07 -4.02 -16.68
C ARG A 121 14.96 -2.89 -17.71
N PRO A 122 15.79 -2.93 -18.77
CA PRO A 122 15.67 -1.98 -19.87
C PRO A 122 14.32 -2.20 -20.57
N ASP A 123 13.62 -1.08 -20.85
CA ASP A 123 12.24 -0.92 -21.35
C ASP A 123 11.37 -0.31 -20.24
N ARG A 124 10.57 0.71 -20.57
CA ARG A 124 9.83 1.57 -19.61
C ARG A 124 8.64 0.85 -18.96
N ARG A 125 8.88 -0.32 -18.39
CA ARG A 125 7.90 -1.20 -17.78
C ARG A 125 7.70 -0.86 -16.32
N TRP A 126 6.54 -1.20 -15.84
CA TRP A 126 6.16 -1.11 -14.44
C TRP A 126 5.99 -2.51 -13.88
N VAL A 127 6.29 -2.64 -12.60
CA VAL A 127 6.04 -3.84 -11.81
C VAL A 127 4.94 -3.54 -10.81
N LEU A 128 3.88 -4.34 -10.82
CA LEU A 128 2.85 -4.37 -9.80
C LEU A 128 3.17 -5.50 -8.82
N ASP A 129 3.55 -5.16 -7.59
CA ASP A 129 3.67 -6.15 -6.51
C ASP A 129 2.25 -6.55 -6.07
N LEU A 130 1.92 -7.84 -6.11
CA LEU A 130 0.59 -8.30 -5.72
C LEU A 130 0.37 -8.11 -4.21
N PRO A 131 -0.77 -7.55 -3.78
CA PRO A 131 -1.06 -7.44 -2.36
C PRO A 131 -1.03 -8.79 -1.65
N PRO A 132 -0.37 -8.89 -0.48
CA PRO A 132 -0.43 -10.09 0.34
C PRO A 132 -1.82 -10.27 0.94
N ALA A 133 -2.23 -11.53 1.15
CA ALA A 133 -3.51 -11.87 1.77
C ALA A 133 -3.66 -11.24 3.17
N ASP A 134 -2.60 -11.26 3.99
CA ASP A 134 -2.52 -10.53 5.25
C ASP A 134 -1.45 -9.44 5.19
N ARG A 135 -1.90 -8.20 4.93
CA ARG A 135 -1.03 -7.01 4.85
C ARG A 135 -0.40 -6.65 6.18
N ALA A 136 -1.09 -6.88 7.29
CA ALA A 136 -0.60 -6.51 8.61
C ALA A 136 0.48 -7.48 9.08
N GLU A 137 0.29 -8.77 8.82
CA GLU A 137 1.30 -9.80 9.05
C GLU A 137 2.53 -9.56 8.19
N ARG A 138 2.35 -9.35 6.87
CA ARG A 138 3.48 -9.06 5.97
C ARG A 138 4.25 -7.82 6.37
N LEU A 139 3.56 -6.76 6.79
CA LEU A 139 4.20 -5.56 7.32
C LEU A 139 5.02 -5.87 8.59
N ALA A 140 4.47 -6.68 9.50
CA ALA A 140 5.17 -7.06 10.72
C ALA A 140 6.41 -7.90 10.45
N GLU A 141 6.38 -8.81 9.48
CA GLU A 141 7.55 -9.56 9.02
C GLU A 141 8.66 -8.62 8.53
N LEU A 142 8.33 -7.69 7.62
CA LEU A 142 9.28 -6.73 7.06
C LEU A 142 9.93 -5.86 8.15
N VAL A 143 9.12 -5.36 9.09
CA VAL A 143 9.65 -4.55 10.20
C VAL A 143 10.54 -5.40 11.11
N ARG A 144 10.13 -6.64 11.44
CA ARG A 144 10.87 -7.52 12.36
C ARG A 144 12.15 -8.10 11.76
N ALA A 145 12.26 -8.20 10.44
CA ALA A 145 13.51 -8.54 9.77
C ALA A 145 14.66 -7.57 10.16
N HIS A 146 14.34 -6.30 10.44
CA HIS A 146 15.31 -5.29 10.87
C HIS A 146 15.23 -4.95 12.36
N HIS A 147 14.03 -5.07 12.95
CA HIS A 147 13.78 -4.78 14.36
C HIS A 147 12.99 -5.92 15.01
N PRO A 148 13.64 -7.03 15.40
CA PRO A 148 12.96 -8.28 15.81
C PRO A 148 11.98 -8.13 16.98
N LYS A 149 12.14 -7.11 17.82
CA LYS A 149 11.31 -6.83 18.99
C LYS A 149 10.20 -5.81 18.73
N ALA A 150 9.96 -5.43 17.49
CA ALA A 150 8.95 -4.45 17.11
C ALA A 150 7.54 -4.99 17.39
N GLY A 151 6.76 -4.19 18.12
CA GLY A 151 5.32 -4.43 18.36
C GLY A 151 4.44 -3.33 17.79
N LEU A 152 5.01 -2.18 17.47
CA LEU A 152 4.30 -1.00 17.01
C LEU A 152 5.21 -0.17 16.08
N VAL A 153 4.60 0.48 15.09
CA VAL A 153 5.27 1.53 14.32
C VAL A 153 4.47 2.82 14.35
N THR A 154 5.17 3.95 14.48
CA THR A 154 4.58 5.28 14.33
C THR A 154 4.79 5.72 12.89
N VAL A 155 3.70 6.03 12.18
CA VAL A 155 3.74 6.49 10.78
C VAL A 155 3.19 7.90 10.66
N GLU A 156 3.75 8.66 9.73
CA GLU A 156 3.20 9.95 9.32
C GLU A 156 2.83 9.90 7.84
N PHE A 157 1.59 10.29 7.54
CA PHE A 157 1.09 10.43 6.18
C PHE A 157 1.48 11.82 5.68
N VAL A 158 2.30 11.86 4.63
CA VAL A 158 2.83 13.10 4.03
C VAL A 158 2.39 13.16 2.57
N GLY A 159 1.47 14.06 2.26
CA GLY A 159 0.87 14.12 0.93
C GLY A 159 0.14 12.81 0.60
N ARG A 160 0.64 12.07 -0.39
CA ARG A 160 0.10 10.76 -0.82
C ARG A 160 0.93 9.57 -0.33
N GLY A 161 2.06 9.84 0.31
CA GLY A 161 2.94 8.81 0.85
C GLY A 161 2.77 8.67 2.35
N CYS A 162 3.50 7.71 2.92
CA CYS A 162 3.73 7.67 4.35
C CYS A 162 5.20 7.40 4.67
N ARG A 163 5.64 7.87 5.83
CA ARG A 163 6.97 7.61 6.38
C ARG A 163 6.86 6.98 7.76
N VAL A 164 7.76 6.05 8.07
CA VAL A 164 7.89 5.51 9.43
C VAL A 164 8.74 6.48 10.25
N LEU A 165 8.16 7.03 11.31
CA LEU A 165 8.85 7.92 12.24
C LEU A 165 9.58 7.14 13.33
N ASN A 166 8.91 6.14 13.92
CA ASN A 166 9.44 5.35 15.01
C ASN A 166 9.07 3.87 14.85
N VAL A 167 9.93 3.02 15.38
CA VAL A 167 9.66 1.60 15.62
C VAL A 167 9.75 1.37 17.11
N ASP A 168 8.69 0.84 17.70
CA ASP A 168 8.51 0.77 19.13
C ASP A 168 8.27 -0.67 19.59
N ARG A 169 8.72 -0.98 20.80
CA ARG A 169 8.30 -2.17 21.52
C ARG A 169 7.00 -1.84 22.22
N ALA A 170 5.95 -2.56 21.88
CA ALA A 170 4.73 -2.56 22.67
C ALA A 170 4.81 -3.71 23.68
N ASP A 171 5.02 -3.39 24.96
CA ASP A 171 4.82 -4.35 26.05
C ASP A 171 3.44 -4.12 26.65
N VAL A 172 2.47 -4.93 26.22
CA VAL A 172 1.08 -4.85 26.68
C VAL A 172 0.98 -5.06 28.20
N THR A 173 1.98 -5.71 28.81
CA THR A 173 1.98 -5.98 30.26
C THR A 173 2.47 -4.81 31.11
N LYS A 174 3.21 -3.85 30.52
CA LYS A 174 3.82 -2.74 31.27
C LYS A 174 3.19 -1.38 31.04
N LEU A 175 2.20 -1.27 30.14
CA LEU A 175 1.63 0.02 29.72
C LEU A 175 2.74 1.04 29.32
N SER A 176 3.89 0.56 28.86
CA SER A 176 5.04 1.36 28.48
C SER A 176 5.40 1.08 27.02
N ILE A 177 5.64 2.16 26.27
CA ILE A 177 6.12 2.10 24.89
C ILE A 177 7.62 2.42 24.94
N ASP A 178 8.46 1.45 24.61
CA ASP A 178 9.90 1.65 24.51
C ASP A 178 10.27 1.90 23.04
N VAL A 179 10.81 3.08 22.74
CA VAL A 179 11.28 3.39 21.38
C VAL A 179 12.50 2.53 21.06
N ILE A 180 12.39 1.64 20.07
CA ILE A 180 13.49 0.78 19.60
C ILE A 180 14.35 1.57 18.59
N ALA A 181 13.69 2.34 17.73
CA ALA A 181 14.32 3.24 16.79
C ALA A 181 13.47 4.50 16.63
N GLY A 182 14.10 5.67 16.80
CA GLY A 182 13.43 6.97 16.81
C GLY A 182 13.63 7.80 15.53
N PRO A 183 13.06 9.01 15.46
CA PRO A 183 13.05 9.80 14.24
C PRO A 183 14.46 10.35 13.99
N ARG A 184 15.02 10.08 12.81
CA ARG A 184 16.31 10.65 12.39
C ARG A 184 16.14 12.13 12.01
N PRO A 185 17.18 12.97 12.17
CA PRO A 185 17.10 14.39 11.82
C PRO A 185 16.69 14.61 10.35
N ALA A 186 16.04 15.74 10.08
CA ALA A 186 15.52 16.13 8.75
C ALA A 186 16.60 16.26 7.66
N SER A 187 17.88 16.07 7.99
CA SER A 187 19.04 16.11 7.10
C SER A 187 19.19 14.88 6.19
N GLY A 188 18.23 13.97 6.15
CA GLY A 188 18.12 12.94 5.10
C GLY A 188 19.10 11.77 5.19
N GLU A 189 20.11 11.84 6.06
CA GLU A 189 21.03 10.72 6.29
C GLU A 189 20.44 9.75 7.31
N GLY A 190 19.77 8.74 6.76
CA GLY A 190 19.51 7.48 7.40
C GLY A 190 18.02 7.14 7.51
N SER A 191 17.53 6.31 6.60
CA SER A 191 16.27 5.59 6.79
C SER A 191 16.39 4.50 7.87
N LEU A 192 15.29 4.22 8.58
CA LEU A 192 15.20 3.08 9.52
C LEU A 192 15.36 1.74 8.82
N PHE A 193 15.10 1.71 7.51
CA PHE A 193 15.14 0.53 6.66
C PHE A 193 15.98 0.79 5.40
N PRO A 194 16.43 -0.26 4.70
CA PRO A 194 16.84 -0.12 3.31
C PRO A 194 15.71 0.50 2.47
N GLN A 195 16.06 1.24 1.41
CA GLN A 195 15.11 2.00 0.59
C GLN A 195 13.94 1.15 0.05
N GLU A 196 14.24 -0.05 -0.43
CA GLU A 196 13.22 -0.95 -0.98
C GLU A 196 12.27 -1.47 0.12
N THR A 197 12.81 -1.81 1.29
CA THR A 197 12.00 -2.19 2.46
C THR A 197 11.11 -1.04 2.92
N GLU A 198 11.61 0.20 2.92
CA GLU A 198 10.82 1.38 3.25
C GLU A 198 9.68 1.60 2.25
N ARG A 199 9.93 1.41 0.95
CA ARG A 199 8.89 1.47 -0.09
C ARG A 199 7.80 0.44 0.18
N GLN A 200 8.17 -0.83 0.41
CA GLN A 200 7.23 -1.91 0.68
C GLN A 200 6.40 -1.66 1.95
N ILE A 201 7.06 -1.20 3.03
CA ILE A 201 6.37 -0.80 4.26
C ILE A 201 5.38 0.34 3.98
N SER A 202 5.81 1.38 3.26
CA SER A 202 4.96 2.53 2.94
C SER A 202 3.74 2.12 2.12
N ALA A 203 3.93 1.24 1.13
CA ALA A 203 2.87 0.68 0.30
C ALA A 203 1.83 -0.09 1.14
N LEU A 204 2.28 -0.97 2.03
CA LEU A 204 1.39 -1.75 2.90
C LEU A 204 0.62 -0.85 3.87
N VAL A 205 1.26 0.15 4.45
CA VAL A 205 0.61 1.12 5.34
C VAL A 205 -0.48 1.91 4.61
N LEU A 206 -0.23 2.34 3.36
CA LEU A 206 -1.22 3.04 2.54
C LEU A 206 -2.41 2.15 2.21
N GLN A 207 -2.17 0.88 1.86
CA GLN A 207 -3.25 -0.08 1.62
C GLN A 207 -4.08 -0.36 2.87
N ILE A 208 -3.44 -0.56 4.04
CA ILE A 208 -4.13 -0.71 5.32
C ILE A 208 -4.97 0.53 5.64
N HIS A 209 -4.43 1.72 5.35
CA HIS A 209 -5.15 2.98 5.55
C HIS A 209 -6.37 3.14 4.62
N ALA A 210 -6.25 2.64 3.39
CA ALA A 210 -7.29 2.67 2.37
C ALA A 210 -8.36 1.55 2.53
N LEU A 211 -8.21 0.60 3.46
CA LEU A 211 -9.22 -0.43 3.68
C LEU A 211 -9.89 -0.21 5.05
N PRO A 212 -11.19 0.13 5.12
CA PRO A 212 -11.85 0.51 6.38
C PRO A 212 -11.74 -0.53 7.49
N HIS A 213 -11.86 -1.81 7.15
CA HIS A 213 -11.80 -2.92 8.10
C HIS A 213 -10.38 -3.08 8.67
N LEU A 214 -9.35 -3.05 7.82
CA LEU A 214 -7.94 -3.11 8.28
C LEU A 214 -7.55 -1.85 9.05
N ARG A 215 -7.96 -0.67 8.58
CA ARG A 215 -7.71 0.60 9.27
C ARG A 215 -8.29 0.58 10.68
N ALA A 216 -9.53 0.12 10.86
CA ALA A 216 -10.16 0.05 12.17
C ALA A 216 -9.46 -0.92 13.12
N GLN A 217 -8.84 -1.97 12.59
CA GLN A 217 -8.16 -3.00 13.37
C GLN A 217 -6.71 -2.64 13.73
N HIS A 218 -5.98 -2.02 12.80
CA HIS A 218 -4.53 -1.86 12.92
C HIS A 218 -4.07 -0.42 13.14
N LEU A 219 -4.88 0.59 12.79
CA LEU A 219 -4.48 2.00 12.85
C LEU A 219 -5.20 2.77 13.96
N VAL A 220 -4.42 3.34 14.86
CA VAL A 220 -4.88 4.28 15.88
C VAL A 220 -4.37 5.67 15.54
N ARG A 221 -5.28 6.62 15.26
CA ARG A 221 -4.90 8.01 14.97
C ARG A 221 -4.27 8.65 16.21
N VAL A 222 -3.16 9.35 16.01
CA VAL A 222 -2.47 10.11 17.06
C VAL A 222 -2.62 11.60 16.79
N GLY A 223 -3.16 12.32 17.77
CA GLY A 223 -3.32 13.77 17.72
C GLY A 223 -4.71 14.23 17.29
N GLY A 224 -4.81 15.52 16.95
CA GLY A 224 -6.06 16.14 16.56
C GLY A 224 -6.42 15.91 15.08
N PRO A 225 -7.55 16.42 14.60
CA PRO A 225 -7.97 16.26 13.20
C PRO A 225 -7.02 16.87 12.14
N ALA A 226 -5.99 17.61 12.57
CA ALA A 226 -4.93 18.15 11.71
C ALA A 226 -3.65 17.30 11.71
N THR A 227 -3.51 16.34 12.63
CA THR A 227 -2.33 15.50 12.79
C THR A 227 -2.46 14.28 11.88
N HIS A 228 -1.54 14.11 10.94
CA HIS A 228 -1.52 13.01 9.98
C HIS A 228 -0.63 11.87 10.48
N THR A 229 -0.64 11.59 11.77
CA THR A 229 0.18 10.55 12.40
C THR A 229 -0.73 9.43 12.90
N ALA A 230 -0.29 8.18 12.71
CA ALA A 230 -0.98 7.02 13.26
C ALA A 230 0.01 6.04 13.89
N LEU A 231 -0.48 5.33 14.90
CA LEU A 231 0.15 4.13 15.41
C LEU A 231 -0.38 2.95 14.64
N LEU A 232 0.51 2.12 14.11
CA LEU A 232 0.17 0.86 13.49
C LEU A 232 0.61 -0.29 14.40
N LEU A 233 -0.37 -1.03 14.89
CA LEU A 233 -0.17 -2.21 15.74
C LEU A 233 0.26 -3.40 14.88
N LEU A 234 1.44 -3.95 15.17
CA LEU A 234 1.94 -5.14 14.48
C LEU A 234 1.33 -6.40 15.11
N PRO A 235 0.70 -7.30 14.34
CA PRO A 235 0.25 -8.60 14.83
C PRO A 235 1.36 -9.31 15.59
N GLN A 236 1.09 -9.80 16.79
CA GLN A 236 2.07 -10.57 17.54
C GLN A 236 2.28 -11.91 16.82
N THR A 237 3.52 -12.38 16.73
CA THR A 237 3.73 -13.78 16.32
C THR A 237 3.08 -14.65 17.40
N ASN A 238 2.09 -15.45 17.02
CA ASN A 238 1.54 -16.45 17.92
C ASN A 238 2.67 -17.40 18.30
N THR A 239 3.29 -17.14 19.45
CA THR A 239 4.08 -18.14 20.16
C THR A 239 3.09 -19.05 20.88
N HIS A 240 2.34 -19.82 20.09
CA HIS A 240 1.61 -20.97 20.59
C HIS A 240 2.44 -22.22 20.31
N GLY A 241 3.02 -22.78 21.37
CA GLY A 241 3.38 -24.20 21.45
C GLY A 241 4.86 -24.52 21.63
N GLU A 242 5.36 -24.36 22.85
CA GLU A 242 6.01 -25.47 23.57
C GLU A 242 5.35 -25.62 24.94
#